data_AF-A0A842XEY4-F1
#
_entry.id   AF-A0A842XEY4-F1
#
_cell.length_a   1.000
_cell.length_b   1.000
_cell.length_c   1.000
_cell.angle_alpha   90.00
_cell.angle_beta   90.00
_cell.angle_gamma   90.00
#
_symmetry.space_group_name_H-M   'P 1'
#
loop_
_entity.id
_entity.type
_entity.pdbx_description
1 polymer ?
#
loop_
_entity_poly.entity_id
_entity_poly.type
_entity_poly.pdbx_seq_one_letter_code
_entity_poly.pdbx_strand_id
1 'polypeptide(L)'
;MRIYKVKGRPDEDLISMAKSGRLVIINAEKVISSKLVESAYLKAKRSFEEGTNISRDMGTEVMLYLSGNRQVSEAIRNYGIGDSEIYYIIAEGEFNPADHGLLEIADNHNADERLMEELEKIAMFDIKK
;
A
#
# COMPACT_ATOMS: atom_id res chain seq x y z
N MET A 1 9.70 9.56 1.98
CA MET A 1 8.66 8.53 2.23
C MET A 1 9.06 7.71 3.44
N ARG A 2 8.12 7.39 4.33
CA ARG A 2 8.26 6.37 5.37
C ARG A 2 7.09 5.40 5.28
N ILE A 3 7.34 4.12 5.60
CA ILE A 3 6.35 3.06 5.66
C ILE A 3 6.28 2.56 7.09
N TYR A 4 5.10 2.63 7.69
CA TYR A 4 4.83 2.15 9.03
C TYR A 4 3.96 0.91 8.93
N LYS A 5 4.35 -0.18 9.59
CA LYS A 5 3.44 -1.30 9.83
C LYS A 5 2.79 -1.07 11.18
N VAL A 6 1.47 -1.02 11.21
CA VAL A 6 0.73 -0.57 12.39
C VAL A 6 -0.37 -1.56 12.73
N LYS A 7 -0.69 -1.63 14.02
CA LYS A 7 -1.86 -2.32 14.57
C LYS A 7 -2.84 -1.32 15.16
N GLY A 8 -4.11 -1.46 14.81
CA GLY A 8 -5.21 -0.59 15.23
C GLY A 8 -6.15 -0.30 14.07
N ARG A 9 -7.32 0.28 14.38
CA ARG A 9 -8.28 0.70 13.35
C ARG A 9 -8.01 2.15 12.96
N PRO A 10 -7.92 2.46 11.65
CA PRO A 10 -7.90 3.84 11.16
C PRO A 10 -9.06 4.65 11.74
N ASP A 11 -8.74 5.78 12.38
CA ASP A 11 -9.74 6.75 12.78
C ASP A 11 -10.26 7.56 11.57
N GLU A 12 -11.27 8.41 11.81
CA GLU A 12 -11.88 9.22 10.75
C GLU A 12 -10.88 10.21 10.12
N ASP A 13 -9.97 10.76 10.91
CA ASP A 13 -8.95 11.69 10.45
C ASP A 13 -7.96 11.00 9.51
N LEU A 14 -7.50 9.79 9.84
CA LEU A 14 -6.61 9.01 9.00
C LEU A 14 -7.27 8.59 7.69
N ILE A 15 -8.55 8.21 7.73
CA ILE A 15 -9.35 7.93 6.52
C ILE A 15 -9.48 9.20 5.66
N SER A 16 -9.69 10.36 6.27
CA SER A 16 -9.76 11.65 5.58
C SER A 16 -8.43 12.01 4.91
N MET A 17 -7.31 11.80 5.63
CA MET A 17 -5.97 11.98 5.09
C MET A 17 -5.71 11.06 3.89
N ALA A 18 -6.11 9.79 3.97
CA ALA A 18 -5.99 8.84 2.86
C ALA A 18 -6.80 9.29 1.62
N LYS A 19 -8.06 9.69 1.81
CA LYS A 19 -8.92 10.20 0.73
C LYS A 19 -8.38 11.47 0.08
N SER A 20 -7.71 12.32 0.85
CA SER A 20 -7.06 13.54 0.35
C SER A 20 -5.71 13.29 -0.35
N GLY A 21 -5.20 12.04 -0.32
CA GLY A 21 -3.91 11.67 -0.89
C GLY A 21 -2.69 12.06 -0.05
N ARG A 22 -2.87 12.54 1.19
CA ARG A 22 -1.76 12.89 2.10
C ARG A 22 -0.98 11.67 2.57
N LEU A 23 -1.64 10.51 2.63
CA LEU A 23 -1.05 9.24 2.97
C LEU A 23 -1.75 8.13 2.18
N VAL A 24 -1.15 6.94 2.18
CA VAL A 24 -1.75 5.73 1.64
C VAL A 24 -1.89 4.70 2.76
N ILE A 25 -3.06 4.06 2.86
CA ILE A 25 -3.33 2.99 3.82
C ILE A 25 -3.57 1.70 3.04
N ILE A 26 -2.79 0.66 3.35
CA ILE A 26 -2.88 -0.66 2.74
C ILE A 26 -3.18 -1.69 3.83
N ASN A 27 -4.17 -2.54 3.62
CA ASN A 27 -4.39 -3.70 4.48
C ASN A 27 -3.18 -4.65 4.43
N ALA A 28 -2.56 -4.89 5.58
CA ALA A 28 -1.34 -5.67 5.68
C ALA A 28 -1.58 -7.19 5.72
N GLU A 29 -2.81 -7.67 5.91
CA GLU A 29 -3.10 -9.11 6.04
C GLU A 29 -2.73 -9.92 4.79
N LYS A 30 -2.77 -9.28 3.62
CA LYS A 30 -2.43 -9.89 2.32
C LYS A 30 -1.05 -9.50 1.82
N VAL A 31 -0.24 -8.83 2.64
CA VAL A 31 1.07 -8.30 2.24
C VAL A 31 2.14 -8.87 3.16
N ILE A 32 3.04 -9.65 2.55
CA ILE A 32 4.06 -10.42 3.26
C ILE A 32 5.13 -9.51 3.88
N SER A 33 5.40 -8.36 3.27
CA SER A 33 6.50 -7.47 3.62
C SER A 33 6.26 -6.04 3.16
N SER A 34 6.76 -5.06 3.92
CA SER A 34 6.83 -3.65 3.53
C SER A 34 7.59 -3.42 2.21
N LYS A 35 8.51 -4.31 1.82
CA LYS A 35 9.22 -4.22 0.54
C LYS A 35 8.28 -4.31 -0.67
N LEU A 36 7.19 -5.08 -0.55
CA LEU A 36 6.16 -5.14 -1.59
C LEU A 36 5.39 -3.82 -1.68
N VAL A 37 5.08 -3.21 -0.53
CA VAL A 37 4.41 -1.91 -0.45
C VAL A 37 5.30 -0.81 -1.04
N GLU A 38 6.58 -0.81 -0.68
CA GLU A 38 7.58 0.11 -1.23
C GLU A 38 7.69 -0.02 -2.75
N SER A 39 7.88 -1.24 -3.25
CA SER A 39 7.98 -1.51 -4.70
C SER A 39 6.73 -1.04 -5.44
N ALA A 40 5.54 -1.39 -4.94
CA ALA A 40 4.27 -0.97 -5.50
C ALA A 40 4.09 0.56 -5.47
N TYR A 41 4.50 1.22 -4.39
CA TYR A 41 4.45 2.68 -4.28
C TYR A 41 5.38 3.38 -5.25
N LEU A 42 6.62 2.93 -5.39
CA LEU A 42 7.56 3.52 -6.35
C LEU A 42 7.06 3.37 -7.79
N LYS A 43 6.45 2.23 -8.10
CA LYS A 43 5.83 1.98 -9.39
C LYS A 43 4.61 2.87 -9.63
N ALA A 44 3.70 2.97 -8.67
CA ALA A 44 2.55 3.86 -8.72
C ALA A 44 2.98 5.32 -8.88
N LYS A 45 3.93 5.78 -8.07
CA LYS A 45 4.48 7.13 -8.16
C LYS A 45 5.01 7.44 -9.56
N ARG A 46 5.80 6.51 -10.11
CA ARG A 46 6.31 6.63 -11.47
C ARG A 46 5.19 6.66 -12.52
N SER A 47 4.15 5.84 -12.38
CA SER A 47 3.03 5.84 -13.35
C SER A 47 2.25 7.16 -13.33
N PHE A 48 2.09 7.78 -12.15
CA PHE A 48 1.54 9.14 -12.03
C PHE A 48 2.44 10.20 -12.68
N GLU A 49 3.75 10.15 -12.44
CA GLU A 49 4.72 11.08 -13.04
C GLU A 49 4.76 10.97 -14.58
N GLU A 50 4.58 9.76 -15.12
CA GLU A 50 4.55 9.50 -16.57
C GLU A 50 3.15 9.68 -17.20
N GLY A 51 2.10 9.90 -16.40
CA GLY A 51 0.71 10.00 -16.87
C GLY A 51 0.17 8.68 -17.44
N THR A 52 0.70 7.54 -17.00
CA THR A 52 0.32 6.18 -17.42
C THR A 52 -0.50 5.43 -16.37
N ASN A 53 -0.74 6.08 -15.22
CA ASN A 53 -1.55 5.54 -14.13
C ASN A 53 -2.96 5.18 -14.59
N ILE A 54 -3.52 4.11 -13.99
CA ILE A 54 -4.88 3.63 -14.32
C ILE A 54 -5.91 4.32 -13.43
N SER A 55 -5.59 4.46 -12.16
CA SER A 55 -6.50 4.96 -11.13
C SER A 55 -6.35 6.48 -10.92
N ARG A 56 -7.30 7.06 -10.18
CA ARG A 56 -7.39 8.51 -9.95
C ARG A 56 -6.61 8.99 -8.73
N ASP A 57 -6.19 8.07 -7.86
CA ASP A 57 -5.55 8.37 -6.59
C ASP A 57 -4.42 7.39 -6.30
N MET A 58 -3.41 7.86 -5.56
CA MET A 58 -2.19 7.10 -5.27
C MET A 58 -2.49 5.78 -4.54
N GLY A 59 -3.45 5.78 -3.62
CA GLY A 59 -3.77 4.59 -2.83
C GLY A 59 -4.29 3.46 -3.70
N THR A 60 -5.24 3.75 -4.58
CA THR A 60 -5.79 2.77 -5.52
C THR A 60 -4.71 2.25 -6.47
N GLU A 61 -3.82 3.11 -6.95
CA GLU A 61 -2.74 2.70 -7.87
C GLU A 61 -1.76 1.74 -7.19
N VAL A 62 -1.37 2.03 -5.95
CA VAL A 62 -0.55 1.11 -5.12
C VAL A 62 -1.22 -0.25 -5.00
N MET A 63 -2.53 -0.28 -4.74
CA MET A 63 -3.29 -1.53 -4.62
C MET A 63 -3.33 -2.32 -5.94
N LEU A 64 -3.38 -1.66 -7.09
CA LEU A 64 -3.32 -2.31 -8.41
C LEU A 64 -1.95 -2.97 -8.65
N TYR A 65 -0.86 -2.29 -8.28
CA TYR A 65 0.47 -2.89 -8.35
C TYR A 65 0.59 -4.11 -7.43
N LEU A 66 0.10 -4.01 -6.19
CA LEU A 66 0.07 -5.14 -5.24
C LEU A 66 -0.79 -6.31 -5.75
N SER A 67 -1.94 -6.04 -6.38
CA SER A 67 -2.80 -7.08 -6.95
C SER A 67 -2.18 -7.74 -8.18
N GLY A 68 -1.23 -7.07 -8.86
CA GLY A 68 -0.64 -7.53 -10.11
C GLY A 68 -1.63 -7.63 -11.27
N ASN A 69 -2.80 -6.98 -11.14
CA ASN A 69 -3.86 -6.97 -12.14
C ASN A 69 -4.57 -5.62 -12.19
N ARG A 70 -5.23 -5.31 -13.31
CA ARG A 70 -5.86 -4.00 -13.55
C ARG A 70 -7.29 -3.89 -12.96
N GLN A 71 -7.77 -4.87 -12.21
CA GLN A 71 -9.12 -4.88 -11.66
C GLN A 71 -9.20 -4.06 -10.36
N VAL A 72 -9.60 -2.79 -10.48
CA VAL A 72 -9.72 -1.84 -9.36
C VAL A 72 -10.58 -2.39 -8.20
N SER A 73 -11.74 -2.98 -8.52
CA SER A 73 -12.65 -3.50 -7.49
C SER A 73 -12.08 -4.68 -6.71
N GLU A 74 -11.22 -5.49 -7.34
CA GLU A 74 -10.51 -6.59 -6.70
C GLU A 74 -9.36 -6.07 -5.83
N ALA A 75 -8.58 -5.12 -6.36
CA ALA A 75 -7.49 -4.48 -5.64
C ALA A 75 -7.97 -3.80 -4.34
N ILE A 76 -9.04 -3.00 -4.41
CA ILE A 76 -9.62 -2.33 -3.24
C ILE A 76 -10.15 -3.36 -2.23
N ARG A 77 -10.79 -4.44 -2.69
CA ARG A 77 -11.33 -5.48 -1.80
C ARG A 77 -10.22 -6.18 -1.02
N ASN A 78 -9.07 -6.42 -1.66
CA ASN A 78 -7.96 -7.18 -1.06
C ASN A 78 -7.05 -6.30 -0.19
N TYR A 79 -6.80 -5.05 -0.60
CA TYR A 79 -5.77 -4.19 -0.03
C TYR A 79 -6.31 -2.88 0.55
N GLY A 80 -7.58 -2.56 0.36
CA GLY A 80 -8.21 -1.37 0.92
C GLY A 80 -8.54 -1.51 2.41
N ILE A 81 -9.03 -0.41 2.99
CA ILE A 81 -9.51 -0.40 4.38
C ILE A 81 -10.76 -1.28 4.48
N GLY A 82 -10.72 -2.29 5.34
CA GLY A 82 -11.85 -3.16 5.69
C GLY A 82 -11.82 -3.49 7.19
N ASP A 83 -12.28 -4.67 7.57
CA ASP A 83 -12.37 -5.11 8.98
C ASP A 83 -11.03 -5.54 9.62
N SER A 84 -9.91 -5.31 8.93
CA SER A 84 -8.55 -5.60 9.42
C SER A 84 -8.16 -4.70 10.60
N GLU A 85 -7.18 -5.13 11.38
CA GLU A 85 -6.53 -4.33 12.41
C GLU A 85 -5.05 -4.10 12.13
N ILE A 86 -4.53 -4.54 10.98
CA ILE A 86 -3.11 -4.40 10.64
C ILE A 86 -2.99 -3.76 9.27
N TYR A 87 -2.27 -2.65 9.22
CA TYR A 87 -2.12 -1.84 8.01
C TYR A 87 -0.65 -1.46 7.78
N TYR A 88 -0.33 -1.18 6.52
CA TYR A 88 0.82 -0.35 6.17
C TYR A 88 0.33 1.06 5.90
N ILE A 89 1.01 2.05 6.48
CA ILE A 89 0.79 3.47 6.20
C ILE A 89 2.01 4.03 5.50
N ILE A 90 1.80 4.64 4.34
CA ILE A 90 2.83 5.32 3.57
C ILE A 90 2.63 6.83 3.72
N ALA A 91 3.63 7.53 4.22
CA ALA A 91 3.59 8.98 4.39
C ALA A 91 4.76 9.66 3.67
N GLU A 92 4.45 10.71 2.91
CA GLU A 92 5.44 11.67 2.39
C GLU A 92 5.49 12.89 3.31
N GLY A 93 6.21 12.77 4.43
CA GLY A 93 6.37 13.86 5.38
C GLY A 93 6.37 13.38 6.83
N GLU A 94 6.14 14.31 7.75
CA GLU A 94 5.96 14.02 9.17
C GLU A 94 4.63 13.31 9.39
N PHE A 95 4.69 12.14 10.02
CA PHE A 95 3.54 11.35 10.43
C PHE A 95 3.94 10.50 11.62
N ASN A 96 3.08 10.47 12.64
CA ASN A 96 3.26 9.66 13.83
C ASN A 96 2.00 8.80 14.04
N PRO A 97 2.09 7.47 13.86
CA PRO A 97 0.95 6.58 14.06
C PRO A 97 0.31 6.68 15.44
N ALA A 98 1.10 6.98 16.48
CA ALA A 98 0.61 7.04 17.85
C ALA A 98 -0.41 8.17 18.08
N ASP A 99 -0.34 9.26 17.30
CA ASP A 99 -1.29 10.37 17.37
C ASP A 99 -2.70 9.94 16.94
N HIS A 100 -2.80 8.82 16.20
CA HIS A 100 -4.04 8.21 15.72
C HIS A 100 -4.40 6.91 16.48
N GLY A 101 -3.82 6.70 17.67
CA GLY A 101 -4.07 5.50 18.47
C GLY A 101 -3.56 4.20 17.86
N LEU A 102 -2.64 4.28 16.90
CA LEU A 102 -2.06 3.13 16.22
C LEU A 102 -0.74 2.72 16.88
N LEU A 103 -0.54 1.42 17.06
CA LEU A 103 0.70 0.85 17.55
C LEU A 103 1.58 0.45 16.37
N GLU A 104 2.76 1.06 16.23
CA GLU A 104 3.76 0.57 15.27
C GLU A 104 4.28 -0.81 15.69
N ILE A 105 4.34 -1.74 14.73
CA ILE A 105 4.77 -3.13 14.94
C ILE A 105 5.92 -3.47 13.98
N ALA A 106 6.76 -4.42 14.39
CA ALA A 106 7.88 -4.86 13.57
C ALA A 106 7.42 -5.54 12.28
N ASP A 107 8.08 -5.23 11.17
CA ASP A 107 7.88 -5.91 9.89
C ASP A 107 8.87 -7.08 9.71
N ASN A 108 8.67 -8.14 10.51
CA ASN A 108 9.51 -9.32 10.44
C ASN A 108 9.14 -10.17 9.22
N HIS A 109 10.03 -10.25 8.25
CA HIS A 109 9.91 -11.16 7.12
C HIS A 109 11.30 -11.69 6.72
N ASN A 110 11.36 -12.97 6.35
CA ASN A 110 12.56 -13.53 5.72
C ASN A 110 12.44 -13.29 4.21
N ALA A 111 13.58 -13.03 3.55
CA ALA A 111 13.63 -13.07 2.10
C ALA A 111 13.51 -14.54 1.66
N ASP A 112 12.30 -14.95 1.36
CA ASP A 112 11.97 -16.28 0.84
C ASP A 112 11.52 -16.19 -0.63
N GLU A 113 11.34 -17.35 -1.25
CA GLU A 113 10.91 -17.49 -2.64
C GLU A 113 9.59 -16.75 -2.92
N ARG A 114 8.66 -16.78 -1.95
CA ARG A 114 7.35 -16.15 -2.06
C ARG A 114 7.44 -14.62 -2.16
N LEU A 115 8.37 -13.99 -1.43
CA LEU A 115 8.61 -12.55 -1.55
C LEU A 115 9.09 -12.18 -2.97
N MET A 116 9.97 -12.99 -3.54
CA MET A 116 10.51 -12.78 -4.88
C MET A 116 9.42 -12.90 -5.95
N GLU A 117 8.56 -13.92 -5.86
CA GLU A 117 7.42 -14.11 -6.76
C GLU A 117 6.48 -12.90 -6.77
N GLU A 118 6.14 -12.35 -5.60
CA GLU A 118 5.27 -11.16 -5.52
C GLU A 118 5.98 -9.89 -6.04
N LEU A 119 7.29 -9.74 -5.84
CA LEU A 119 8.06 -8.64 -6.43
C LEU A 119 8.12 -8.74 -7.96
N GLU A 120 8.29 -9.93 -8.51
CA GLU A 120 8.26 -10.18 -9.95
C GLU A 120 6.88 -9.84 -10.52
N LYS A 121 5.80 -10.24 -9.84
CA LYS A 121 4.43 -9.88 -10.22
C LYS A 121 4.22 -8.37 -10.27
N ILE A 122 4.72 -7.61 -9.29
CA ILE A 122 4.69 -6.14 -9.30
C ILE A 122 5.50 -5.60 -10.50
N ALA A 123 6.70 -6.13 -10.74
CA ALA A 123 7.56 -5.68 -11.83
C ALA A 123 6.94 -5.93 -13.22
N MET A 124 6.23 -7.06 -13.39
CA MET A 124 5.57 -7.44 -14.65
C MET A 124 4.25 -6.71 -14.90
N PHE A 125 3.68 -6.01 -13.90
CA PHE A 125 2.40 -5.31 -14.03
C PHE A 125 2.36 -4.36 -15.24
N ASP A 126 3.44 -3.59 -15.44
CA ASP A 126 3.54 -2.60 -16.52
C ASP A 126 3.57 -3.25 -17.92
N ILE A 127 4.02 -4.51 -18.01
CA ILE A 127 4.17 -5.26 -19.26
C ILE A 127 2.84 -5.89 -19.68
N LYS A 128 1.96 -6.20 -18.71
CA LYS A 128 0.60 -6.69 -18.94
C LYS A 128 -0.29 -5.52 -19.40
N LYS A 129 -0.15 -5.14 -20.67
CA LYS A 129 -1.07 -4.23 -21.37
C LYS A 129 -2.23 -5.00 -21.96
#